data_AF-A0A1R1AA91-F1
#
_entry.id   AF-A0A1R1AA91-F1
#
_cell.length_a   1.000
_cell.length_b   1.000
_cell.length_c   1.000
_cell.angle_alpha   90.00
_cell.angle_beta   90.00
_cell.angle_gamma   90.00
#
_symmetry.space_group_name_H-M   'P 1'
#
loop_
_entity.id
_entity.type
_entity.pdbx_description
1 polymer ?
#
loop_
_entity_poly.entity_id
_entity_poly.type
_entity_poly.pdbx_seq_one_letter_code
_entity_poly.pdbx_strand_id
1 'polypeptide(L)'
;MDQDNDLKTTFRLFQEKVFTTNYDLLAYWALNKVNKVRAVGDSFGYDKDSEMIIFGAGPGVSSDKNPVRLYYLHGSLHLYMDKGEIIKITTKRNPIGRTDLPLLDRITETYESGYFPLYISEGTWKQKLNKILNNKYLSFCYSALMKTSKALTIYGQSLDKESDKHIIDAIKKSDIQKIAYGIYDVSNKERIIHELIGNFQGTSIQVNFFDARSFFESLKNIEMEELFE
;
A
#
# COMPACT_ATOMS: atom_id res chain seq x y z
N MET A 1 2.97 -17.61 -20.80
CA MET A 1 4.09 -17.83 -19.86
C MET A 1 3.85 -16.87 -18.70
N ASP A 2 3.56 -17.42 -17.52
CA ASP A 2 2.56 -16.88 -16.59
C ASP A 2 2.95 -15.57 -15.89
N GLN A 3 2.19 -14.49 -16.15
CA GLN A 3 2.14 -13.29 -15.29
C GLN A 3 1.89 -13.64 -13.81
N ASP A 4 1.29 -14.81 -13.55
CA ASP A 4 1.06 -15.34 -12.21
C ASP A 4 2.36 -15.72 -11.49
N ASN A 5 3.45 -16.02 -12.21
CA ASN A 5 4.76 -16.31 -11.63
C ASN A 5 5.49 -15.03 -11.21
N ASP A 6 5.34 -13.96 -11.98
CA ASP A 6 6.05 -12.69 -11.75
C ASP A 6 5.51 -11.95 -10.53
N LEU A 7 4.18 -11.88 -10.38
CA LEU A 7 3.54 -11.31 -9.19
C LEU A 7 3.87 -12.11 -7.92
N LYS A 8 3.86 -13.45 -7.99
CA LYS A 8 4.25 -14.31 -6.86
C LYS A 8 5.69 -14.05 -6.45
N THR A 9 6.61 -13.98 -7.41
CA THR A 9 8.04 -13.75 -7.17
C THR A 9 8.28 -12.37 -6.55
N THR A 10 7.67 -11.33 -7.10
CA THR A 10 7.76 -9.96 -6.58
C THR A 10 7.24 -9.82 -5.16
N PHE A 11 6.08 -10.39 -4.83
CA PHE A 11 5.54 -10.29 -3.48
C PHE A 11 6.23 -11.18 -2.46
N ARG A 12 6.96 -12.23 -2.88
CA ARG A 12 7.84 -12.99 -1.98
C ARG A 12 9.00 -12.13 -1.47
N LEU A 13 9.51 -11.21 -2.30
CA LEU A 13 10.64 -10.34 -1.95
C LEU A 13 10.29 -9.26 -0.93
N PHE A 14 9.02 -8.85 -0.84
CA PHE A 14 8.61 -7.87 0.17
C PHE A 14 8.51 -8.53 1.53
N GLN A 15 9.50 -8.27 2.39
CA GLN A 15 9.68 -9.05 3.60
C GLN A 15 8.73 -8.70 4.75
N GLU A 16 8.13 -7.51 4.83
CA GLU A 16 7.27 -7.17 5.99
C GLU A 16 6.11 -6.23 5.65
N LYS A 17 6.38 -5.10 4.99
CA LYS A 17 5.40 -4.03 4.78
C LYS A 17 5.33 -3.63 3.32
N VAL A 18 4.12 -3.52 2.80
CA VAL A 18 3.80 -2.95 1.49
C VAL A 18 2.93 -1.73 1.71
N PHE A 19 3.31 -0.61 1.13
CA PHE A 19 2.56 0.63 1.18
C PHE A 19 2.06 0.97 -0.21
N THR A 20 0.80 1.39 -0.34
CA THR A 20 0.24 1.87 -1.61
C THR A 20 -0.40 3.25 -1.42
N THR A 21 -0.14 4.14 -2.37
CA THR A 21 -0.87 5.39 -2.56
C THR A 21 -1.97 5.25 -3.62
N ASN A 22 -2.01 4.13 -4.34
CA ASN A 22 -3.09 3.81 -5.27
C ASN A 22 -4.30 3.27 -4.49
N TYR A 23 -5.47 3.78 -4.83
CA TYR A 23 -6.75 3.43 -4.21
C TYR A 23 -7.50 2.32 -4.96
N ASP A 24 -7.02 1.86 -6.12
CA ASP A 24 -7.60 0.75 -6.85
C ASP A 24 -7.51 -0.60 -6.10
N LEU A 25 -7.98 -1.67 -6.75
CA LEU A 25 -8.03 -3.02 -6.19
C LEU A 25 -6.86 -3.91 -6.64
N LEU A 26 -5.91 -3.41 -7.42
CA LEU A 26 -4.83 -4.24 -7.96
C LEU A 26 -3.92 -4.78 -6.85
N ALA A 27 -3.53 -3.93 -5.90
CA ALA A 27 -2.74 -4.35 -4.74
C ALA A 27 -3.49 -5.37 -3.88
N TYR A 28 -4.80 -5.19 -3.71
CA TYR A 28 -5.67 -6.11 -2.98
C TYR A 28 -5.73 -7.49 -3.66
N TRP A 29 -6.00 -7.53 -4.97
CA TRP A 29 -6.07 -8.78 -5.73
C TRP A 29 -4.72 -9.50 -5.80
N ALA A 30 -3.63 -8.76 -5.99
CA ALA A 30 -2.29 -9.32 -5.99
C ALA A 30 -2.00 -10.03 -4.67
N LEU A 31 -2.31 -9.39 -3.54
CA LEU A 31 -2.12 -9.99 -2.24
C LEU A 31 -3.02 -11.20 -1.95
N ASN A 32 -4.27 -11.18 -2.41
CA ASN A 32 -5.13 -12.36 -2.29
C ASN A 32 -4.58 -13.57 -3.06
N LYS A 33 -3.93 -13.34 -4.21
CA LYS A 33 -3.22 -14.41 -4.93
C LYS A 33 -2.02 -14.94 -4.13
N VAL A 34 -1.29 -14.05 -3.44
CA VAL A 34 -0.11 -14.40 -2.62
C VAL A 34 -0.49 -15.08 -1.31
N ASN A 35 -1.68 -14.81 -0.77
CA ASN A 35 -2.16 -15.39 0.50
C ASN A 35 -2.18 -16.93 0.52
N LYS A 36 -2.14 -17.57 -0.65
CA LYS A 36 -2.01 -19.03 -0.79
C LYS A 36 -0.64 -19.58 -0.38
N VAL A 37 0.41 -18.74 -0.40
CA VAL A 37 1.81 -19.13 -0.21
C VAL A 37 2.42 -18.44 1.01
N ARG A 38 1.95 -17.23 1.33
CA ARG A 38 2.42 -16.46 2.48
C ARG A 38 1.26 -15.73 3.14
N ALA A 39 1.24 -15.71 4.46
CA ALA A 39 0.24 -14.96 5.21
C ALA A 39 0.27 -13.47 4.83
N VAL A 40 -0.90 -12.89 4.59
CA VAL A 40 -1.05 -11.45 4.32
C VAL A 40 -2.11 -10.87 5.26
N GLY A 41 -1.86 -9.65 5.75
CA GLY A 41 -2.82 -8.89 6.55
C GLY A 41 -2.93 -7.44 6.10
N ASP A 42 -4.08 -6.83 6.32
CA ASP A 42 -4.35 -5.41 6.04
C ASP A 42 -4.88 -4.67 7.27
N SER A 43 -4.85 -5.31 8.44
CA SER A 43 -5.35 -4.79 9.73
C SER A 43 -6.88 -4.65 9.83
N PHE A 44 -7.61 -5.31 8.93
CA PHE A 44 -9.06 -5.45 9.03
C PHE A 44 -9.45 -6.87 9.47
N GLY A 45 -10.31 -6.94 10.48
CA GLY A 45 -10.76 -8.19 11.10
C GLY A 45 -12.28 -8.30 11.10
N TYR A 46 -12.79 -9.52 11.32
CA TYR A 46 -14.22 -9.73 11.50
C TYR A 46 -14.64 -9.26 12.88
N ASP A 47 -15.58 -8.32 12.93
CA ASP A 47 -16.23 -7.87 14.14
C ASP A 47 -17.54 -8.64 14.34
N LYS A 48 -17.75 -9.21 15.53
CA LYS A 48 -18.91 -10.06 15.80
C LYS A 48 -20.21 -9.27 15.98
N ASP A 49 -20.12 -8.04 16.49
CA ASP A 49 -21.29 -7.26 16.89
C ASP A 49 -21.95 -6.59 15.68
N SER A 50 -21.14 -5.97 14.81
CA SER A 50 -21.59 -5.44 13.52
C SER A 50 -21.72 -6.53 12.45
N GLU A 51 -21.06 -7.67 12.66
CA GLU A 51 -20.89 -8.73 11.68
C GLU A 51 -20.25 -8.27 10.35
N MET A 52 -19.43 -7.21 10.43
CA MET A 52 -18.70 -6.60 9.33
C MET A 52 -17.20 -6.84 9.44
N ILE A 53 -16.45 -6.45 8.40
CA ILE A 53 -14.99 -6.46 8.42
C ILE A 53 -14.50 -5.05 8.74
N ILE A 54 -13.92 -4.84 9.92
CA ILE A 54 -13.64 -3.51 10.48
C ILE A 54 -12.15 -3.35 10.79
N PHE A 55 -11.63 -2.15 10.56
CA PHE A 55 -10.27 -1.78 10.98
C PHE A 55 -10.12 -1.88 12.49
N GLY A 56 -9.12 -2.61 12.96
CA GLY A 56 -8.83 -2.74 14.40
C GLY A 56 -9.58 -3.87 15.11
N ALA A 57 -10.55 -4.53 14.47
CA ALA A 57 -11.19 -5.76 14.96
C ALA A 57 -10.28 -7.02 14.88
N GLY A 58 -9.00 -6.81 14.57
CA GLY A 58 -7.98 -7.85 14.44
C GLY A 58 -7.19 -7.70 13.13
N PRO A 59 -5.98 -8.28 13.05
CA PRO A 59 -5.11 -8.18 11.89
C PRO A 59 -5.62 -8.91 10.63
N GLY A 60 -6.72 -9.68 10.74
CA GLY A 60 -7.18 -10.61 9.70
C GLY A 60 -6.31 -11.86 9.56
N VAL A 61 -5.12 -11.86 10.16
CA VAL A 61 -4.14 -12.94 10.11
C VAL A 61 -3.28 -12.96 11.37
N SER A 62 -2.96 -14.14 11.88
CA SER A 62 -2.18 -14.27 13.11
C SER A 62 -0.73 -13.79 12.94
N SER A 63 -0.18 -13.15 13.97
CA SER A 63 1.15 -12.49 13.91
C SER A 63 2.32 -13.50 13.94
N ASP A 64 2.10 -14.68 14.48
CA ASP A 64 3.04 -15.82 14.45
C ASP A 64 3.36 -16.30 13.02
N LYS A 65 2.49 -16.01 12.05
CA LYS A 65 2.70 -16.34 10.62
C LYS A 65 3.59 -15.34 9.87
N ASN A 66 4.17 -14.35 10.56
CA ASN A 66 4.96 -13.27 9.97
C ASN A 66 4.36 -12.69 8.67
N PRO A 67 3.11 -12.17 8.74
CA PRO A 67 2.37 -11.79 7.55
C PRO A 67 2.97 -10.57 6.87
N VAL A 68 2.92 -10.53 5.53
CA VAL A 68 3.10 -9.27 4.80
C VAL A 68 1.93 -8.36 5.13
N ARG A 69 2.23 -7.11 5.52
CA ARG A 69 1.21 -6.12 5.87
C ARG A 69 1.01 -5.12 4.74
N LEU A 70 -0.22 -4.98 4.27
CA LEU A 70 -0.59 -3.93 3.31
C LEU A 70 -1.17 -2.71 4.02
N TYR A 71 -0.66 -1.54 3.62
CA TYR A 71 -1.09 -0.24 4.12
C TYR A 71 -1.54 0.64 2.97
N TYR A 72 -2.82 1.04 3.00
CA TYR A 72 -3.42 1.94 2.01
C TYR A 72 -3.26 3.39 2.49
N LEU A 73 -2.10 4.00 2.20
CA LEU A 73 -1.75 5.37 2.66
C LEU A 73 -2.79 6.41 2.25
N HIS A 74 -3.40 6.23 1.08
CA HIS A 74 -4.42 7.11 0.51
C HIS A 74 -5.80 6.42 0.45
N GLY A 75 -6.02 5.35 1.22
CA GLY A 75 -7.28 4.59 1.23
C GLY A 75 -7.45 3.68 0.01
N SER A 76 -8.66 3.13 -0.17
CA SER A 76 -8.97 2.23 -1.29
C SER A 76 -10.48 2.16 -1.55
N LEU A 77 -10.85 1.81 -2.79
CA LEU A 77 -12.25 1.72 -3.26
C LEU A 77 -13.13 0.79 -2.42
N HIS A 78 -12.55 -0.26 -1.83
CA HIS A 78 -13.28 -1.24 -1.01
C HIS A 78 -13.32 -0.85 0.48
N LEU A 79 -12.86 0.33 0.86
CA LEU A 79 -12.95 0.84 2.23
C LEU A 79 -13.97 1.96 2.26
N TYR A 80 -14.78 2.06 3.31
CA TYR A 80 -15.66 3.20 3.56
C TYR A 80 -15.68 3.56 5.04
N MET A 81 -16.24 4.72 5.36
CA MET A 81 -16.40 5.17 6.73
C MET A 81 -17.88 5.23 7.09
N ASP A 82 -18.26 4.66 8.23
CA ASP A 82 -19.61 4.78 8.80
C ASP A 82 -19.50 4.97 10.31
N LYS A 83 -20.16 6.01 10.85
CA LYS A 83 -20.17 6.36 12.29
C LYS A 83 -18.78 6.36 12.95
N GLY A 84 -17.73 6.76 12.22
CA GLY A 84 -16.35 6.80 12.70
C GLY A 84 -15.60 5.46 12.60
N GLU A 85 -16.26 4.38 12.19
CA GLU A 85 -15.66 3.10 11.87
C GLU A 85 -15.17 3.06 10.42
N ILE A 86 -14.04 2.38 10.20
CA ILE A 86 -13.52 2.14 8.85
C ILE A 86 -13.82 0.68 8.51
N ILE A 87 -14.67 0.49 7.51
CA ILE A 87 -15.25 -0.80 7.18
C ILE A 87 -14.78 -1.22 5.80
N LYS A 88 -14.40 -2.50 5.69
CA LYS A 88 -13.93 -3.12 4.46
C LYS A 88 -15.06 -3.91 3.80
N ILE A 89 -15.36 -3.53 2.57
CA ILE A 89 -16.27 -4.25 1.66
C ILE A 89 -15.57 -5.52 1.22
N THR A 90 -16.30 -6.63 1.22
CA THR A 90 -15.85 -7.94 0.74
C THR A 90 -16.86 -8.50 -0.25
N THR A 91 -16.49 -9.59 -0.94
CA THR A 91 -17.42 -10.28 -1.85
C THR A 91 -18.69 -10.75 -1.15
N LYS A 92 -18.63 -10.99 0.17
CA LYS A 92 -19.74 -11.54 0.98
C LYS A 92 -20.49 -10.49 1.79
N ARG A 93 -19.89 -9.34 2.08
CA ARG A 93 -20.37 -8.39 3.11
C ARG A 93 -20.11 -6.95 2.70
N ASN A 94 -21.16 -6.15 2.76
CA ASN A 94 -21.16 -4.69 2.61
C ASN A 94 -22.33 -4.13 3.46
N PRO A 95 -22.53 -2.80 3.59
CA PRO A 95 -23.61 -2.25 4.43
C PRO A 95 -25.03 -2.51 3.90
N ILE A 96 -25.19 -3.03 2.68
CA ILE A 96 -26.50 -3.33 2.07
C ILE A 96 -26.95 -4.75 2.43
N GLY A 97 -26.01 -5.63 2.79
CA GLY A 97 -26.33 -6.97 3.28
C GLY A 97 -25.27 -8.01 2.98
N ARG A 98 -25.73 -9.26 2.87
CA ARG A 98 -24.89 -10.44 2.71
C ARG A 98 -25.28 -11.23 1.48
N THR A 99 -24.47 -11.10 0.45
CA THR A 99 -24.59 -11.83 -0.80
C THR A 99 -23.18 -12.09 -1.30
N ASP A 100 -22.94 -13.23 -1.95
CA ASP A 100 -21.67 -13.50 -2.61
C ASP A 100 -21.72 -12.98 -4.05
N LEU A 101 -21.11 -11.81 -4.30
CA LEU A 101 -20.98 -11.20 -5.62
C LEU A 101 -19.53 -10.75 -5.86
N PRO A 102 -19.12 -10.54 -7.12
CA PRO A 102 -17.84 -9.91 -7.43
C PRO A 102 -17.62 -8.63 -6.62
N LEU A 103 -16.38 -8.42 -6.15
CA LEU A 103 -16.07 -7.31 -5.25
C LEU A 103 -16.42 -5.94 -5.86
N LEU A 104 -16.23 -5.77 -7.18
CA LEU A 104 -16.59 -4.54 -7.86
C LEU A 104 -18.09 -4.27 -7.79
N ASP A 105 -18.93 -5.28 -8.01
CA ASP A 105 -20.39 -5.16 -7.91
C ASP A 105 -20.78 -4.75 -6.49
N ARG A 106 -20.17 -5.37 -5.47
CA ARG A 106 -20.40 -5.02 -4.06
C ARG A 106 -20.01 -3.58 -3.75
N ILE A 107 -18.92 -3.06 -4.34
CA ILE A 107 -18.49 -1.67 -4.17
C ILE A 107 -19.47 -0.73 -4.87
N THR A 108 -19.90 -1.06 -6.10
CA THR A 108 -20.86 -0.26 -6.87
C THR A 108 -22.18 -0.13 -6.14
N GLU A 109 -22.77 -1.24 -5.67
CA GLU A 109 -24.01 -1.20 -4.89
C GLU A 109 -23.85 -0.32 -3.64
N THR A 110 -22.72 -0.48 -2.92
CA THR A 110 -22.40 0.30 -1.71
C THR A 110 -22.36 1.79 -2.00
N TYR A 111 -21.71 2.18 -3.10
CA TYR A 111 -21.64 3.55 -3.56
C TYR A 111 -23.02 4.10 -3.92
N GLU A 112 -23.82 3.36 -4.69
CA GLU A 112 -25.18 3.73 -5.09
C GLU A 112 -26.12 3.90 -3.87
N SER A 113 -25.83 3.20 -2.79
CA SER A 113 -26.56 3.31 -1.51
C SER A 113 -26.06 4.44 -0.61
N GLY A 114 -25.17 5.32 -1.11
CA GLY A 114 -24.70 6.51 -0.40
C GLY A 114 -23.47 6.31 0.49
N TYR A 115 -22.85 5.13 0.48
CA TYR A 115 -21.61 4.87 1.20
C TYR A 115 -20.40 5.09 0.28
N PHE A 116 -19.76 6.24 0.43
CA PHE A 116 -18.64 6.63 -0.42
C PHE A 116 -17.32 5.96 0.00
N PRO A 117 -16.49 5.51 -0.97
CA PRO A 117 -15.20 4.97 -0.67
C PRO A 117 -14.26 5.97 0.04
N LEU A 118 -13.51 5.46 1.00
CA LEU A 118 -12.43 6.16 1.68
C LEU A 118 -11.19 6.14 0.79
N TYR A 119 -10.94 7.23 0.07
CA TYR A 119 -9.69 7.44 -0.64
C TYR A 119 -9.28 8.92 -0.72
N ILE A 120 -8.03 9.15 -1.09
CA ILE A 120 -7.43 10.46 -1.37
C ILE A 120 -6.84 10.39 -2.77
N SER A 121 -7.33 11.22 -3.68
CA SER A 121 -6.81 11.32 -5.06
C SER A 121 -6.01 12.61 -5.26
N GLU A 122 -6.71 13.73 -5.30
CA GLU A 122 -6.17 15.03 -5.72
C GLU A 122 -5.90 16.00 -4.57
N GLY A 123 -5.24 17.10 -4.92
CA GLY A 123 -4.97 18.23 -4.03
C GLY A 123 -3.52 18.31 -3.57
N THR A 124 -3.25 19.40 -2.87
CA THR A 124 -1.93 19.67 -2.29
C THR A 124 -1.60 18.68 -1.18
N TRP A 125 -0.31 18.48 -0.92
CA TRP A 125 0.16 17.63 0.17
C TRP A 125 -0.45 18.04 1.54
N LYS A 126 -0.76 19.33 1.76
CA LYS A 126 -1.41 19.81 2.99
C LYS A 126 -2.84 19.30 3.12
N GLN A 127 -3.62 19.35 2.04
CA GLN A 127 -4.99 18.83 2.01
C GLN A 127 -5.00 17.31 2.20
N LYS A 128 -4.10 16.60 1.51
CA LYS A 128 -3.93 15.16 1.67
C LYS A 128 -3.53 14.80 3.10
N LEU A 129 -2.53 15.48 3.67
CA LEU A 129 -2.10 15.27 5.05
C LEU A 129 -3.21 15.54 6.07
N ASN A 130 -3.98 16.62 5.89
CA ASN A 130 -5.12 16.89 6.77
C ASN A 130 -6.16 15.77 6.74
N LYS A 131 -6.50 15.23 5.56
CA LYS A 131 -7.39 14.06 5.46
C LYS A 131 -6.80 12.82 6.13
N ILE A 132 -5.50 12.59 5.97
CA ILE A 132 -4.79 11.47 6.59
C ILE A 132 -4.86 11.56 8.12
N LEU A 133 -4.53 12.71 8.70
CA LEU A 133 -4.47 12.88 10.16
C LEU A 133 -5.85 12.84 10.82
N ASN A 134 -6.91 13.22 10.11
CA ASN A 134 -8.30 13.17 10.60
C ASN A 134 -9.00 11.83 10.33
N ASN A 135 -8.32 10.83 9.77
CA ASN A 135 -8.87 9.49 9.57
C ASN A 135 -8.05 8.44 10.33
N LYS A 136 -8.71 7.66 11.18
CA LYS A 136 -8.03 6.68 12.07
C LYS A 136 -7.18 5.66 11.31
N TYR A 137 -7.66 5.16 10.18
CA TYR A 137 -6.96 4.15 9.40
C TYR A 137 -5.83 4.75 8.55
N LEU A 138 -6.06 5.89 7.91
CA LEU A 138 -5.02 6.56 7.12
C LEU A 138 -3.88 7.06 8.01
N SER A 139 -4.19 7.62 9.18
CA SER A 139 -3.20 8.03 10.19
C SER A 139 -2.39 6.83 10.71
N PHE A 140 -3.03 5.68 10.91
CA PHE A 140 -2.35 4.43 11.23
C PHE A 140 -1.37 4.00 10.12
N CYS A 141 -1.78 4.02 8.86
CA CYS A 141 -0.92 3.69 7.72
C CYS A 141 0.26 4.65 7.60
N TYR A 142 0.01 5.95 7.75
CA TYR A 142 1.02 6.99 7.73
C TYR A 142 2.05 6.82 8.86
N SER A 143 1.56 6.50 10.06
CA SER A 143 2.41 6.17 11.21
C SER A 143 3.23 4.90 10.99
N ALA A 144 2.68 3.90 10.30
CA ALA A 144 3.42 2.69 9.96
C ALA A 144 4.57 2.95 8.98
N LEU A 145 4.40 3.88 8.02
CA LEU A 145 5.47 4.33 7.13
C LEU A 145 6.56 5.07 7.92
N MET A 146 6.19 6.01 8.79
CA MET A 146 7.14 6.72 9.65
C MET A 146 7.93 5.80 10.59
N LYS A 147 7.40 4.63 10.94
CA LYS A 147 8.07 3.61 11.77
C LYS A 147 8.75 2.52 10.94
N THR A 148 9.03 2.77 9.68
CA THR A 148 9.79 1.86 8.81
C THR A 148 11.28 2.08 9.01
N SER A 149 12.09 1.04 8.84
CA SER A 149 13.54 1.09 9.05
C SER A 149 14.28 0.34 7.95
N LYS A 150 15.62 0.44 7.97
CA LYS A 150 16.54 -0.24 7.05
C LYS A 150 16.42 0.28 5.62
N ALA A 151 15.64 -0.38 4.77
CA ALA A 151 15.58 -0.11 3.34
C ALA A 151 14.14 0.02 2.84
N LEU A 152 13.94 0.86 1.83
CA LEU A 152 12.66 1.05 1.16
C LEU A 152 12.84 0.99 -0.35
N THR A 153 12.07 0.13 -1.00
CA THR A 153 11.95 0.14 -2.46
C THR A 153 10.72 0.96 -2.84
N ILE A 154 10.89 1.91 -3.75
CA ILE A 154 9.83 2.79 -4.25
C ILE A 154 9.63 2.53 -5.74
N TYR A 155 8.39 2.23 -6.13
CA TYR A 155 8.01 1.95 -7.51
C TYR A 155 6.70 2.66 -7.85
N GLY A 156 6.66 3.33 -9.01
CA GLY A 156 5.43 3.95 -9.53
C GLY A 156 4.91 5.14 -8.72
N GLN A 157 5.75 5.78 -7.91
CA GLN A 157 5.39 6.92 -7.08
C GLN A 157 6.35 8.08 -7.38
N SER A 158 5.82 9.25 -7.74
CA SER A 158 6.59 10.40 -8.25
C SER A 158 7.39 11.17 -7.20
N LEU A 159 6.99 11.08 -5.93
CA LEU A 159 7.44 11.89 -4.80
C LEU A 159 7.43 13.38 -5.15
N ASP A 160 6.33 13.82 -5.75
CA ASP A 160 6.11 15.20 -6.11
C ASP A 160 5.98 16.09 -4.86
N LYS A 161 6.69 17.22 -4.84
CA LYS A 161 6.71 18.11 -3.67
C LYS A 161 5.40 18.85 -3.47
N GLU A 162 4.60 19.05 -4.51
CA GLU A 162 3.34 19.77 -4.39
C GLU A 162 2.23 18.89 -3.81
N SER A 163 2.21 17.62 -4.20
CA SER A 163 1.12 16.69 -3.90
C SER A 163 1.50 15.59 -2.90
N ASP A 164 2.77 15.20 -2.77
CA ASP A 164 3.22 14.05 -1.99
C ASP A 164 4.32 14.34 -0.96
N LYS A 165 4.55 15.62 -0.64
CA LYS A 165 5.50 16.04 0.40
C LYS A 165 5.28 15.33 1.74
N HIS A 166 4.03 15.01 2.11
CA HIS A 166 3.75 14.29 3.34
C HIS A 166 4.36 12.88 3.36
N ILE A 167 4.46 12.21 2.21
CA ILE A 167 5.13 10.91 2.07
C ILE A 167 6.65 11.08 2.20
N ILE A 168 7.22 12.09 1.54
CA ILE A 168 8.64 12.43 1.67
C ILE A 168 8.98 12.70 3.14
N ASP A 169 8.19 13.54 3.81
CA ASP A 169 8.38 13.90 5.22
C ASP A 169 8.24 12.68 6.14
N ALA A 170 7.34 11.74 5.83
CA ALA A 170 7.22 10.50 6.59
C ALA A 170 8.46 9.62 6.46
N ILE A 171 8.99 9.48 5.24
CA ILE A 171 10.22 8.73 4.98
C ILE A 171 11.40 9.38 5.70
N LYS A 172 11.52 10.72 5.66
CA LYS A 172 12.58 11.46 6.36
C LYS A 172 12.54 11.32 7.88
N LYS A 173 11.35 11.14 8.46
CA LYS A 173 11.14 10.94 9.90
C LYS A 173 11.33 9.49 10.35
N SER A 174 11.54 8.58 9.41
CA SER A 174 11.71 7.15 9.67
C SER A 174 13.18 6.79 9.85
N ASP A 175 13.43 5.54 10.26
CA ASP A 175 14.78 4.98 10.37
C ASP A 175 15.24 4.29 9.07
N ILE A 176 14.66 4.68 7.93
CA ILE A 176 15.10 4.22 6.61
C ILE A 176 16.49 4.81 6.33
N GLN A 177 17.43 3.95 5.95
CA GLN A 177 18.80 4.31 5.62
C GLN A 177 19.07 4.26 4.11
N LYS A 178 18.35 3.40 3.38
CA LYS A 178 18.54 3.17 1.95
C LYS A 178 17.21 3.21 1.21
N ILE A 179 17.18 3.91 0.09
CA ILE A 179 16.07 3.91 -0.86
C ILE A 179 16.56 3.32 -2.18
N ALA A 180 15.82 2.34 -2.70
CA ALA A 180 15.92 1.90 -4.09
C ALA A 180 14.73 2.48 -4.86
N TYR A 181 14.97 3.42 -5.77
CA TYR A 181 13.93 4.13 -6.51
C TYR A 181 13.89 3.71 -7.98
N GLY A 182 12.74 3.21 -8.43
CA GLY A 182 12.53 2.77 -9.80
C GLY A 182 12.19 3.94 -10.73
N ILE A 183 12.98 4.12 -11.78
CA ILE A 183 12.75 5.12 -12.84
C ILE A 183 12.12 4.42 -14.03
N TYR A 184 10.84 4.71 -14.30
CA TYR A 184 10.12 4.17 -15.46
C TYR A 184 10.34 5.02 -16.72
N ASP A 185 10.23 6.34 -16.57
CA ASP A 185 10.49 7.29 -17.64
C ASP A 185 12.00 7.58 -17.77
N VAL A 186 12.68 6.67 -18.45
CA VAL A 186 14.12 6.77 -18.68
C VAL A 186 14.52 7.97 -19.55
N SER A 187 13.59 8.55 -20.31
CA SER A 187 13.88 9.74 -21.13
C SER A 187 14.10 10.98 -20.26
N ASN A 188 13.46 11.04 -19.09
CA ASN A 188 13.58 12.11 -18.10
C ASN A 188 14.45 11.72 -16.88
N LYS A 189 15.25 10.66 -16.99
CA LYS A 189 16.01 10.06 -15.89
C LYS A 189 16.79 11.08 -15.07
N GLU A 190 17.56 11.95 -15.70
CA GLU A 190 18.45 12.87 -14.96
C GLU A 190 17.69 13.95 -14.19
N ARG A 191 16.56 14.41 -14.74
CA ARG A 191 15.65 15.32 -14.01
C ARG A 191 15.08 14.62 -12.78
N ILE A 192 14.59 13.39 -12.94
CA ILE A 192 14.03 12.59 -11.84
C ILE A 192 15.08 12.35 -10.75
N ILE A 193 16.31 11.97 -11.13
CA ILE A 193 17.43 11.77 -10.18
C ILE A 193 17.71 13.05 -9.41
N HIS A 194 17.83 14.20 -10.10
CA HIS A 194 18.10 15.47 -9.47
C HIS A 194 17.00 15.89 -8.47
N GLU A 195 15.73 15.72 -8.85
CA GLU A 195 14.58 16.00 -7.98
C GLU A 195 14.57 15.10 -6.73
N LEU A 196 14.82 13.81 -6.90
CA LEU A 196 14.83 12.81 -5.82
C LEU A 196 16.01 13.01 -4.87
N ILE A 197 17.20 13.30 -5.38
CA ILE A 197 18.35 13.69 -4.53
C ILE A 197 18.02 14.95 -3.75
N GLY A 198 17.44 15.97 -4.40
CA GLY A 198 16.99 17.19 -3.75
C GLY A 198 15.90 16.96 -2.70
N ASN A 199 15.03 15.98 -2.90
CA ASN A 199 14.02 15.58 -1.90
C ASN A 199 14.68 15.08 -0.62
N PHE A 200 15.79 14.35 -0.67
CA PHE A 200 16.44 13.74 0.50
C PHE A 200 17.73 14.44 0.94
N GLN A 201 18.05 15.60 0.36
CA GLN A 201 19.18 16.42 0.76
C GLN A 201 19.11 16.76 2.27
N GLY A 202 20.27 16.68 2.95
CA GLY A 202 20.39 16.94 4.39
C GLY A 202 19.98 15.76 5.27
N THR A 203 19.64 14.61 4.69
CA THR A 203 19.42 13.36 5.41
C THR A 203 20.60 12.41 5.23
N SER A 204 20.72 11.40 6.09
CA SER A 204 21.68 10.30 5.92
C SER A 204 21.18 9.20 4.96
N ILE A 205 20.06 9.42 4.28
CA ILE A 205 19.42 8.41 3.43
C ILE A 205 20.17 8.30 2.11
N GLN A 206 20.69 7.11 1.81
CA GLN A 206 21.28 6.81 0.51
C GLN A 206 20.18 6.46 -0.50
N VAL A 207 20.14 7.17 -1.63
CA VAL A 207 19.19 6.88 -2.72
C VAL A 207 19.93 6.23 -3.89
N ASN A 208 19.51 5.03 -4.26
CA ASN A 208 19.98 4.29 -5.43
C ASN A 208 18.84 4.19 -6.45
N PHE A 209 19.19 4.17 -7.74
CA PHE A 209 18.22 4.19 -8.83
C PHE A 209 18.32 2.93 -9.68
N PHE A 210 17.18 2.43 -10.17
CA PHE A 210 17.12 1.31 -11.10
C PHE A 210 16.10 1.57 -12.21
N ASP A 211 16.24 0.87 -13.35
CA ASP A 211 15.25 0.91 -14.43
C ASP A 211 14.01 0.11 -14.01
N ALA A 212 12.89 0.80 -13.81
CA ALA A 212 11.67 0.16 -13.34
C ALA A 212 11.08 -0.81 -14.39
N ARG A 213 11.39 -0.62 -15.69
CA ARG A 213 10.85 -1.45 -16.78
C ARG A 213 11.41 -2.86 -16.76
N SER A 214 12.63 -3.04 -16.25
CA SER A 214 13.28 -4.33 -16.13
C SER A 214 13.13 -4.95 -14.74
N PHE A 215 12.39 -4.32 -13.82
CA PHE A 215 12.27 -4.79 -12.43
C PHE A 215 11.78 -6.24 -12.36
N PHE A 216 10.65 -6.57 -12.96
CA PHE A 216 10.12 -7.94 -12.89
C PHE A 216 11.03 -8.98 -13.55
N GLU A 217 11.73 -8.62 -14.61
CA GLU A 217 12.70 -9.51 -15.26
C GLU A 217 13.97 -9.69 -14.41
N SER A 218 14.46 -8.64 -13.74
CA SER A 218 15.63 -8.74 -12.87
C SER A 218 15.36 -9.65 -11.67
N LEU A 219 14.13 -9.68 -11.17
CA LEU A 219 13.72 -10.57 -10.07
C LEU A 219 13.73 -12.05 -10.46
N LYS A 220 13.53 -12.40 -11.73
CA LYS A 220 13.61 -13.80 -12.20
C LYS A 220 15.02 -14.37 -12.10
N ASN A 221 16.03 -13.50 -12.13
CA ASN A 221 17.44 -13.88 -12.09
C ASN A 221 18.02 -13.89 -10.67
N ILE A 222 17.23 -13.52 -9.67
CA ILE A 222 17.62 -13.59 -8.26
C ILE A 222 17.32 -15.00 -7.79
N GLU A 223 18.35 -15.75 -7.39
CA GLU A 223 18.16 -17.03 -6.69
C GLU A 223 17.47 -16.75 -5.35
N MET A 224 16.17 -17.04 -5.30
CA MET A 224 15.32 -16.79 -4.13
C MET A 224 15.73 -17.63 -2.91
N GLU A 225 16.64 -18.59 -3.05
CA GLU A 225 17.15 -19.43 -1.96
C GLU A 225 18.20 -18.69 -1.11
N GLU A 226 19.02 -17.82 -1.71
CA GLU A 226 20.09 -17.09 -0.99
C GLU A 226 19.58 -15.89 -0.16
N LEU A 227 18.38 -15.38 -0.45
CA LEU A 227 17.82 -14.18 0.22
C LEU A 227 17.07 -14.47 1.53
N PHE A 228 16.86 -15.76 1.86
CA PHE A 228 16.06 -16.18 3.01
C PHE A 228 16.76 -17.23 3.89
N GLU A 229 18.08 -17.40 3.77
CA GLU A 229 18.94 -17.95 4.84
C GLU A 229 19.19 -16.91 5.95
#